data_AF-A0A0F3RDF8-F1
#
_entry.id   AF-A0A0F3RDF8-F1
#
_cell.length_a   1.000
_cell.length_b   1.000
_cell.length_c   1.000
_cell.angle_alpha   90.00
_cell.angle_beta   90.00
_cell.angle_gamma   90.00
#
_symmetry.space_group_name_H-M   'P 1'
#
loop_
_entity.id
_entity.type
_entity.pdbx_description
1 polymer ?
#
loop_
_entity_poly.entity_id
_entity_poly.type
_entity_poly.pdbx_seq_one_letter_code
_entity_poly.pdbx_strand_id
1 'polypeptide(L)'
;MVAEFTAYQEAKFFTTDIIITSLLHDTIEDTSLTKETIAIIFDLEIARQVEALTRIKPHKKITSAEMLKLLYYNLEKKLLIIKLFDRFHNIQTLKVKTPEKAKKIIDETLEEFLILYVAQETAKLCKMYY
;
A
#
# COMPACT_ATOMS: atom_id res chain seq x y z
N MET A 1 -9.95 -12.76 -17.76
CA MET A 1 -9.92 -13.24 -16.36
C MET A 1 -9.49 -12.16 -15.36
N VAL A 2 -8.21 -11.83 -15.11
CA VAL A 2 -7.86 -10.76 -14.14
C VAL A 2 -8.27 -9.37 -14.61
N ALA A 3 -7.95 -9.01 -15.87
CA ALA A 3 -8.35 -7.73 -16.46
C ALA A 3 -9.89 -7.55 -16.57
N GLU A 4 -10.60 -8.65 -16.72
CA GLU A 4 -12.07 -8.69 -16.81
C GLU A 4 -12.70 -8.55 -15.41
N PHE A 5 -12.09 -9.17 -14.39
CA PHE A 5 -12.47 -9.03 -12.99
C PHE A 5 -12.23 -7.60 -12.46
N THR A 6 -11.10 -6.97 -12.80
CA THR A 6 -10.83 -5.56 -12.43
C THR A 6 -11.74 -4.57 -13.17
N ALA A 7 -12.08 -4.83 -14.44
CA ALA A 7 -12.96 -3.95 -15.22
C ALA A 7 -14.41 -3.97 -14.73
N TYR A 8 -14.95 -5.12 -14.32
CA TYR A 8 -16.37 -5.26 -13.99
C TYR A 8 -16.76 -4.88 -12.55
N GLN A 9 -15.85 -5.01 -11.57
CA GLN A 9 -16.19 -4.80 -10.15
C GLN A 9 -15.42 -3.64 -9.50
N GLU A 10 -14.26 -3.26 -10.04
CA GLU A 10 -13.26 -2.44 -9.32
C GLU A 10 -12.73 -1.23 -10.12
N ALA A 11 -13.30 -0.90 -11.29
CA ALA A 11 -12.84 0.24 -12.12
C ALA A 11 -12.83 1.59 -11.36
N LYS A 12 -13.66 1.72 -10.33
CA LYS A 12 -13.72 2.88 -9.42
C LYS A 12 -12.44 3.11 -8.60
N PHE A 13 -11.58 2.10 -8.49
CA PHE A 13 -10.31 2.20 -7.79
C PHE A 13 -9.19 2.77 -8.67
N PHE A 14 -9.32 2.75 -9.99
CA PHE A 14 -8.29 3.20 -10.94
C PHE A 14 -8.55 4.61 -11.46
N THR A 15 -8.77 5.55 -10.53
CA THR A 15 -8.92 6.97 -10.83
C THR A 15 -7.55 7.63 -11.06
N THR A 16 -7.52 8.78 -11.75
CA THR A 16 -6.26 9.46 -12.12
C THR A 16 -5.37 9.77 -10.92
N ASP A 17 -5.96 10.22 -9.81
CA ASP A 17 -5.29 10.43 -8.52
C ASP A 17 -4.58 9.16 -8.02
N ILE A 18 -5.25 8.00 -8.07
CA ILE A 18 -4.68 6.72 -7.62
C ILE A 18 -3.57 6.24 -8.54
N ILE A 19 -3.70 6.46 -9.85
CA ILE A 19 -2.61 6.15 -10.78
C ILE A 19 -1.39 7.01 -10.46
N ILE A 20 -1.56 8.33 -10.27
CA ILE A 20 -0.46 9.23 -9.91
C ILE A 20 0.15 8.81 -8.56
N THR A 21 -0.66 8.62 -7.54
CA THR A 21 -0.21 8.15 -6.22
C THR A 21 0.55 6.83 -6.29
N SER A 22 0.09 5.88 -7.12
CA SER A 22 0.79 4.61 -7.31
C SER A 22 2.16 4.76 -7.96
N LEU A 23 2.35 5.75 -8.84
CA LEU A 23 3.65 6.05 -9.43
C LEU A 23 4.59 6.73 -8.42
N LEU A 24 4.04 7.47 -7.46
CA LEU A 24 4.78 8.26 -6.49
C LEU A 24 5.01 7.56 -5.13
N HIS A 25 4.41 6.39 -4.90
CA HIS A 25 4.22 5.82 -3.56
C HIS A 25 5.47 5.71 -2.66
N ASP A 26 6.65 5.44 -3.24
CA ASP A 26 7.91 5.32 -2.49
C ASP A 26 8.84 6.55 -2.67
N THR A 27 8.43 7.55 -3.46
CA THR A 27 9.30 8.69 -3.82
C THR A 27 9.72 9.55 -2.62
N ILE A 28 8.86 9.69 -1.60
CA ILE A 28 9.21 10.41 -0.36
C ILE A 28 10.27 9.66 0.45
N GLU A 29 10.32 8.32 0.38
CA GLU A 29 11.34 7.53 1.09
C GLU A 29 12.64 7.39 0.32
N ASP A 30 12.56 7.24 -1.00
CA ASP A 30 13.69 6.85 -1.85
C ASP A 30 14.37 8.04 -2.55
N THR A 31 13.78 9.24 -2.48
CA THR A 31 14.30 10.44 -3.16
C THR A 31 14.26 11.67 -2.26
N SER A 32 14.68 12.83 -2.79
CA SER A 32 14.59 14.12 -2.10
C SER A 32 13.23 14.81 -2.28
N LEU A 33 12.23 14.16 -2.89
CA LEU A 33 10.90 14.73 -3.05
C LEU A 33 10.19 14.87 -1.70
N THR A 34 9.52 16.01 -1.51
CA THR A 34 8.75 16.29 -0.30
C THR A 34 7.26 16.36 -0.60
N LYS A 35 6.42 16.21 0.44
CA LYS A 35 4.98 16.39 0.35
C LYS A 35 4.61 17.76 -0.24
N GLU A 36 5.30 18.82 0.19
CA GLU A 36 5.06 20.19 -0.28
C GLU A 36 5.33 20.31 -1.78
N THR A 37 6.40 19.66 -2.26
CA THR A 37 6.74 19.62 -3.68
C THR A 37 5.67 18.89 -4.48
N ILE A 38 5.21 17.74 -4.00
CA ILE A 38 4.14 16.96 -4.65
C ILE A 38 2.83 17.77 -4.68
N ALA A 39 2.52 18.50 -3.61
CA ALA A 39 1.30 19.32 -3.53
C ALA A 39 1.29 20.49 -4.51
N ILE A 40 2.47 21.05 -4.83
CA ILE A 40 2.62 22.12 -5.83
C ILE A 40 2.48 21.58 -7.26
N ILE A 41 3.06 20.40 -7.55
CA ILE A 41 3.11 19.85 -8.90
C ILE A 41 1.79 19.19 -9.31
N PHE A 42 1.14 18.47 -8.37
CA PHE A 42 -0.07 17.70 -8.64
C PHE A 42 -1.27 18.35 -7.94
N ASP A 43 -1.48 18.02 -6.67
CA ASP A 43 -2.41 18.68 -5.77
C ASP A 43 -2.19 18.18 -4.33
N LEU A 44 -2.89 18.81 -3.39
CA LEU A 44 -2.79 18.46 -1.96
C LEU A 44 -3.32 17.06 -1.65
N GLU A 45 -4.28 16.55 -2.43
CA GLU A 45 -4.88 15.24 -2.17
C GLU A 45 -3.92 14.11 -2.52
N ILE A 46 -3.30 14.17 -3.69
CA ILE A 46 -2.22 13.26 -4.11
C ILE A 46 -1.06 13.32 -3.12
N ALA A 47 -0.66 14.51 -2.69
CA ALA A 47 0.40 14.66 -1.70
C ALA A 47 0.08 13.99 -0.36
N ARG A 48 -1.17 14.07 0.12
CA ARG A 48 -1.64 13.37 1.33
C ARG A 48 -1.67 11.87 1.14
N GLN A 49 -2.12 11.39 -0.01
CA GLN A 49 -2.16 9.96 -0.32
C GLN A 49 -0.75 9.36 -0.34
N VAL A 50 0.22 10.02 -0.98
CA VAL A 50 1.63 9.58 -0.98
C VAL A 50 2.24 9.65 0.42
N GLU A 51 1.92 10.69 1.21
CA GLU A 51 2.36 10.77 2.61
C GLU A 51 1.77 9.65 3.50
N ALA A 52 0.53 9.24 3.23
CA ALA A 52 -0.09 8.14 3.94
C ALA A 52 0.62 6.80 3.66
N LEU A 53 1.15 6.64 2.44
CA LEU A 53 1.92 5.47 2.00
C LEU A 53 3.36 5.43 2.55
N THR A 54 3.93 6.56 2.97
CA THR A 54 5.28 6.56 3.58
C THR A 54 5.26 6.08 5.04
N ARG A 55 6.32 5.35 5.40
CA ARG A 55 6.64 4.92 6.76
C ARG A 55 7.38 5.99 7.56
N ILE A 56 7.90 7.04 6.92
CA ILE A 56 8.58 8.13 7.61
C ILE A 56 7.52 9.06 8.20
N LYS A 57 7.43 9.11 9.52
CA LYS A 57 6.55 10.03 10.26
C LYS A 57 7.41 11.04 11.03
N PRO A 58 6.88 12.22 11.42
CA PRO A 58 7.68 13.32 11.99
C PRO A 58 8.61 12.96 13.16
N HIS A 59 8.29 11.90 13.92
CA HIS A 59 9.04 11.50 15.12
C HIS A 59 9.58 10.07 15.09
N LYS A 60 9.22 9.27 14.07
CA LYS A 60 9.66 7.87 13.97
C LYS A 60 9.45 7.30 12.56
N LYS A 61 10.27 6.30 12.19
CA LYS A 61 9.95 5.40 11.08
C LYS A 61 9.09 4.26 11.61
N ILE A 62 7.87 4.12 11.09
CA ILE A 62 6.95 3.05 11.48
C ILE A 62 7.24 1.76 10.70
N THR A 63 6.75 0.62 11.20
CA THR A 63 6.78 -0.64 10.45
C THR A 63 5.76 -0.61 9.31
N SER A 64 5.90 -1.49 8.32
CA SER A 64 4.89 -1.59 7.26
C SER A 64 3.57 -2.13 7.84
N ALA A 65 3.62 -3.02 8.83
CA ALA A 65 2.42 -3.43 9.57
C ALA A 65 1.68 -2.25 10.24
N GLU A 66 2.39 -1.35 10.91
CA GLU A 66 1.81 -0.14 11.51
C GLU A 66 1.18 0.77 10.44
N MET A 67 1.88 0.99 9.32
CA MET A 67 1.38 1.80 8.20
C MET A 67 0.10 1.22 7.59
N LEU A 68 0.09 -0.09 7.30
CA LEU A 68 -1.09 -0.77 6.75
C LEU A 68 -2.28 -0.72 7.73
N LYS A 69 -2.04 -0.83 9.04
CA LYS A 69 -3.09 -0.65 10.06
C LYS A 69 -3.68 0.76 10.03
N LEU A 70 -2.84 1.80 9.91
CA LEU A 70 -3.31 3.18 9.81
C LEU A 70 -4.19 3.41 8.57
N LEU A 71 -3.74 2.93 7.40
CA LEU A 71 -4.54 3.01 6.16
C LEU A 71 -5.89 2.29 6.32
N TYR A 72 -5.90 1.14 6.97
CA TYR A 72 -7.12 0.40 7.24
C TYR A 72 -8.09 1.15 8.15
N TYR A 73 -7.61 1.66 9.30
CA TYR A 73 -8.45 2.40 10.25
C TYR A 73 -9.03 3.68 9.64
N ASN A 74 -8.29 4.32 8.73
CA ASN A 74 -8.73 5.50 8.02
C ASN A 74 -9.63 5.19 6.80
N LEU A 75 -9.96 3.91 6.56
CA LEU A 75 -10.78 3.45 5.45
C LEU A 75 -10.18 3.76 4.05
N GLU A 76 -8.85 3.86 3.97
CA GLU A 76 -8.09 4.18 2.75
C GLU A 76 -7.91 2.97 1.83
N LYS A 77 -9.03 2.38 1.37
CA LYS A 77 -9.04 1.13 0.59
C LYS A 77 -8.20 1.21 -0.69
N LYS A 78 -8.24 2.36 -1.38
CA LYS A 78 -7.47 2.60 -2.60
C LYS A 78 -5.95 2.53 -2.35
N LEU A 79 -5.48 3.05 -1.22
CA LEU A 79 -4.06 3.05 -0.84
C LEU A 79 -3.59 1.66 -0.39
N LEU A 80 -4.46 0.91 0.31
CA LEU A 80 -4.20 -0.50 0.63
C LEU A 80 -4.00 -1.34 -0.64
N ILE A 81 -4.81 -1.11 -1.67
CA ILE A 81 -4.68 -1.80 -2.96
C ILE A 81 -3.32 -1.51 -3.60
N ILE A 82 -2.85 -0.25 -3.58
CA ILE A 82 -1.51 0.11 -4.09
C ILE A 82 -0.43 -0.73 -3.39
N LYS A 83 -0.43 -0.79 -2.05
CA LYS A 83 0.59 -1.56 -1.31
C LYS A 83 0.48 -3.06 -1.54
N LEU A 84 -0.72 -3.59 -1.76
CA LEU A 84 -0.91 -5.00 -2.11
C LEU A 84 -0.30 -5.32 -3.48
N PHE A 85 -0.53 -4.47 -4.48
CA PHE A 85 0.06 -4.65 -5.81
C PHE A 85 1.59 -4.52 -5.79
N ASP A 86 2.13 -3.54 -5.08
CA ASP A 86 3.57 -3.40 -4.85
C ASP A 86 4.15 -4.65 -4.20
N ARG A 87 3.53 -5.16 -3.13
CA ARG A 87 3.97 -6.38 -2.46
C ARG A 87 3.91 -7.61 -3.38
N PHE A 88 2.85 -7.73 -4.18
CA PHE A 88 2.71 -8.81 -5.17
C PHE A 88 3.85 -8.77 -6.20
N HIS A 89 4.17 -7.59 -6.75
CA HIS A 89 5.28 -7.42 -7.67
C HIS A 89 6.63 -7.78 -7.02
N ASN A 90 6.85 -7.40 -5.76
CA ASN A 90 8.05 -7.76 -5.01
C ASN A 90 8.20 -9.28 -4.86
N ILE A 91 7.10 -10.00 -4.65
CA ILE A 91 7.09 -11.48 -4.61
C ILE A 91 7.39 -12.08 -5.99
N GLN A 92 6.79 -11.55 -7.05
CA GLN A 92 7.03 -12.01 -8.42
C GLN A 92 8.50 -11.88 -8.84
N THR A 93 9.21 -10.89 -8.29
CA THR A 93 10.61 -10.59 -8.62
C THR A 93 11.63 -11.14 -7.63
N LEU A 94 11.24 -12.05 -6.72
CA LEU A 94 12.15 -12.63 -5.72
C LEU A 94 13.39 -13.28 -6.31
N LYS A 95 13.27 -13.92 -7.49
CA LYS A 95 14.35 -14.68 -8.13
C LYS A 95 15.59 -13.85 -8.49
N VAL A 96 15.44 -12.53 -8.62
CA VAL A 96 16.56 -11.62 -8.97
C VAL A 96 17.10 -10.86 -7.75
N LYS A 97 16.61 -11.16 -6.54
CA LYS A 97 17.07 -10.55 -5.28
C LYS A 97 18.11 -11.46 -4.61
N THR A 98 18.95 -10.88 -3.75
CA THR A 98 19.86 -11.68 -2.91
C THR A 98 19.05 -12.53 -1.92
N PRO A 99 19.58 -13.69 -1.45
CA PRO A 99 18.88 -14.56 -0.51
C PRO A 99 18.36 -13.83 0.74
N GLU A 100 19.14 -12.89 1.28
CA GLU A 100 18.78 -12.12 2.48
C GLU A 100 17.60 -11.19 2.20
N LYS A 101 17.62 -10.49 1.06
CA LYS A 101 16.52 -9.60 0.64
C LYS A 101 15.27 -10.39 0.33
N ALA A 102 15.40 -11.52 -0.36
CA ALA A 102 14.28 -12.40 -0.68
C ALA A 102 13.62 -12.94 0.60
N LYS A 103 14.41 -13.42 1.56
CA LYS A 103 13.92 -13.88 2.86
C LYS A 103 13.16 -12.76 3.59
N LYS A 104 13.74 -11.57 3.67
CA LYS A 104 13.07 -10.41 4.29
C LYS A 104 11.72 -10.09 3.64
N ILE A 105 11.63 -10.10 2.30
CA ILE A 105 10.37 -9.85 1.58
C ILE A 105 9.33 -10.93 1.94
N ILE A 106 9.74 -12.20 2.01
CA ILE A 106 8.85 -13.32 2.38
C ILE A 106 8.36 -13.17 3.82
N ASP A 107 9.26 -12.94 4.77
CA ASP A 107 8.93 -12.79 6.19
C ASP A 107 7.95 -11.62 6.40
N GLU A 108 8.23 -10.44 5.82
CA GLU A 108 7.31 -9.29 5.86
C GLU A 108 5.95 -9.61 5.21
N THR A 109 5.92 -10.38 4.11
CA THR A 109 4.67 -10.76 3.44
C THR A 109 3.80 -11.61 4.37
N LEU A 110 4.40 -12.61 5.01
CA LEU A 110 3.69 -13.54 5.87
C LEU A 110 3.23 -12.85 7.16
N GLU A 111 4.10 -12.07 7.79
CA GLU A 111 3.84 -11.49 9.11
C GLU A 111 3.02 -10.20 9.06
N GLU A 112 3.18 -9.37 8.03
CA GLU A 112 2.56 -8.05 8.01
C GLU A 112 1.36 -7.98 7.07
N PHE A 113 1.45 -8.54 5.86
CA PHE A 113 0.40 -8.43 4.85
C PHE A 113 -0.67 -9.51 4.99
N LEU A 114 -0.26 -10.78 5.09
CA LEU A 114 -1.19 -11.90 5.15
C LEU A 114 -1.96 -11.94 6.47
N ILE A 115 -1.28 -11.71 7.61
CA ILE A 115 -1.95 -11.66 8.92
C ILE A 115 -2.98 -10.55 8.96
N LEU A 116 -2.65 -9.36 8.44
CA LEU A 116 -3.59 -8.24 8.43
C LEU A 116 -4.81 -8.56 7.56
N TYR A 117 -4.63 -9.21 6.40
CA TYR A 117 -5.74 -9.62 5.54
C TYR A 117 -6.62 -10.70 6.17
N VAL A 118 -6.02 -11.75 6.77
CA VAL A 118 -6.76 -12.82 7.46
C VAL A 118 -7.51 -12.27 8.68
N ALA A 119 -6.90 -11.36 9.45
CA ALA A 119 -7.56 -10.68 10.55
C ALA A 119 -8.76 -9.83 10.08
N GLN A 120 -8.70 -9.28 8.87
CA GLN A 120 -9.81 -8.51 8.29
C GLN A 120 -10.98 -9.41 7.85
N GLU A 121 -10.71 -10.51 7.16
CA GLU A 121 -11.77 -11.43 6.73
C GLU A 121 -12.46 -12.11 7.92
N THR A 122 -11.70 -12.47 8.95
CA THR A 122 -12.28 -12.98 10.21
C THR A 122 -13.11 -11.91 10.93
N ALA A 123 -12.67 -10.65 10.99
CA ALA A 123 -13.45 -9.57 11.59
C ALA A 123 -14.75 -9.25 10.83
N LYS A 124 -14.74 -9.31 9.49
CA LYS A 124 -15.96 -9.19 8.67
C LYS A 124 -16.94 -10.32 8.96
N LEU A 125 -16.44 -11.56 9.02
CA LEU A 125 -17.27 -12.73 9.35
C LEU A 125 -17.91 -12.55 10.73
N CYS A 126 -17.13 -12.16 11.75
CA CYS A 126 -17.68 -11.87 13.08
C CYS A 126 -18.80 -10.81 13.04
N LYS A 127 -18.65 -9.72 12.29
CA LYS A 127 -19.71 -8.69 12.15
C LYS A 127 -20.92 -9.11 11.31
N MET A 128 -20.83 -10.22 10.59
CA MET A 128 -21.94 -10.75 9.79
C MET A 128 -22.81 -11.71 10.61
N TYR A 129 -22.27 -12.27 11.70
CA TYR A 129 -22.95 -13.22 12.59
C TYR A 129 -23.37 -12.62 13.95
N TYR A 130 -23.09 -11.34 14.18
CA TYR A 130 -23.50 -10.56 15.36
C TYR A 130 -24.00 -9.18 14.94
#